data_AF-A0A816CQ01-F1
#
_entry.id   AF-A0A816CQ01-F1
#
_cell.length_a   1.000
_cell.length_b   1.000
_cell.length_c   1.000
_cell.angle_alpha   90.00
_cell.angle_beta   90.00
_cell.angle_gamma   90.00
#
_symmetry.space_group_name_H-M   'P 1'
#
loop_
_entity.id
_entity.type
_entity.pdbx_description
1 polymer ?
#
loop_
_entity_poly.entity_id
_entity_poly.type
_entity_poly.pdbx_seq_one_letter_code
_entity_poly.pdbx_strand_id
1 'polypeptide(L)'
;MSSCELETSKENKFIETAVKTTSTDLSLVISRYNFVTYLRRYYDHSVLPLFRSFIDQNLCLMKLELDLQFLKTCKAENLKPKFTHIKVASQHFKSSESYTKCQQLIIQSEIKLKKNCLSHTHRFVKRLKQNLKQAVNPSDFQSLLAITQSIQNDKNHIQLIADIELLYARLYKIQPQCDEWETIIEPPPLQLNNQQLQSATKFRALCDNFRHHTTKHLTKSDNNIRKYIAALKTLANDHTIVITKPDKSKGVVIMDKVDYINKMNNILSDSTKFKKLDHDPTIQKEDKLTRYLLKLHKEGLISESDYKAARPYLM
;
A
#
# COMPACT_ATOMS: atom_id res chain seq x y z
N MET A 1 -11.89 -14.99 68.35
CA MET A 1 -10.70 -14.90 67.47
C MET A 1 -11.20 -14.79 66.06
N SER A 2 -11.11 -13.56 65.54
CA SER A 2 -11.91 -13.06 64.41
C SER A 2 -11.24 -13.39 63.07
N SER A 3 -12.06 -13.70 62.06
CA SER A 3 -11.65 -13.95 60.67
C SER A 3 -10.84 -12.83 60.02
N CYS A 4 -10.68 -11.69 60.69
CA CYS A 4 -9.92 -10.51 60.25
C CYS A 4 -8.38 -10.65 60.47
N GLU A 5 -7.91 -11.51 61.38
CA GLU A 5 -6.47 -11.67 61.65
C GLU A 5 -5.77 -12.68 60.72
N LEU A 6 -6.53 -13.54 60.03
CA LEU A 6 -6.00 -14.51 59.06
C LEU A 6 -5.85 -13.93 57.64
N GLU A 7 -6.61 -12.90 57.29
CA GLU A 7 -6.51 -12.21 56.00
C GLU A 7 -5.35 -11.22 55.98
N THR A 8 -5.12 -10.49 57.07
CA THR A 8 -3.99 -9.56 57.21
C THR A 8 -2.63 -10.27 57.19
N SER A 9 -2.53 -11.51 57.67
CA SER A 9 -1.30 -12.32 57.57
C SER A 9 -1.01 -12.81 56.14
N LYS A 10 -2.06 -13.10 55.35
CA LYS A 10 -1.92 -13.53 53.94
C LYS A 10 -1.66 -12.36 52.99
N GLU A 11 -2.29 -11.21 53.23
CA GLU A 11 -2.03 -9.98 52.47
C GLU A 11 -0.61 -9.44 52.74
N ASN A 12 -0.13 -9.47 53.99
CA ASN A 12 1.24 -9.07 54.28
C ASN A 12 2.29 -10.01 53.68
N LYS A 13 2.00 -11.31 53.54
CA LYS A 13 2.87 -12.24 52.81
C LYS A 13 2.83 -12.00 51.30
N PHE A 14 1.68 -11.64 50.74
CA PHE A 14 1.55 -11.32 49.31
C PHE A 14 2.24 -9.99 48.98
N ILE A 15 2.10 -8.98 49.83
CA ILE A 15 2.77 -7.69 49.69
C ILE A 15 4.27 -7.84 49.95
N GLU A 16 4.73 -8.60 50.96
CA GLU A 16 6.16 -8.88 51.12
C GLU A 16 6.75 -9.70 49.97
N THR A 17 5.98 -10.61 49.37
CA THR A 17 6.43 -11.38 48.19
C THR A 17 6.44 -10.50 46.93
N ALA A 18 5.50 -9.55 46.81
CA ALA A 18 5.45 -8.56 45.74
C ALA A 18 6.51 -7.45 45.90
N VAL A 19 6.86 -7.09 47.13
CA VAL A 19 7.90 -6.09 47.47
C VAL A 19 9.30 -6.71 47.42
N LYS A 20 9.46 -8.00 47.77
CA LYS A 20 10.72 -8.74 47.54
C LYS A 20 10.97 -9.07 46.06
N THR A 21 9.93 -9.11 45.21
CA THR A 21 10.09 -9.27 43.75
C THR A 21 10.23 -7.95 42.98
N THR A 22 10.18 -6.80 43.65
CA THR A 22 10.33 -5.47 43.01
C THR A 22 11.63 -4.74 43.38
N SER A 23 12.59 -5.39 44.04
CA SER A 23 13.87 -4.77 44.43
C SER A 23 15.13 -5.47 43.88
N THR A 24 15.04 -6.17 42.75
CA THR A 24 16.22 -6.62 41.99
C THR A 24 16.01 -6.45 40.49
N ASP A 25 16.46 -5.32 39.97
CA ASP A 25 17.18 -5.21 38.69
C ASP A 25 16.51 -5.66 37.38
N LEU A 26 15.26 -5.28 37.16
CA LEU A 26 14.59 -5.34 35.84
C LEU A 26 15.23 -4.40 34.78
N SER A 27 16.35 -3.74 35.10
CA SER A 27 17.05 -2.78 34.25
C SER A 27 18.21 -3.38 33.43
N LEU A 28 18.60 -4.63 33.69
CA LEU A 28 19.82 -5.22 33.13
C LEU A 28 19.64 -6.19 31.96
N VAL A 29 18.43 -6.68 31.67
CA VAL A 29 18.22 -7.68 30.60
C VAL A 29 17.52 -7.07 29.39
N ILE A 30 18.16 -7.20 28.23
CA ILE A 30 17.59 -6.74 26.97
C ILE A 30 16.43 -7.63 26.51
N SER A 31 15.33 -6.99 26.11
CA SER A 31 14.07 -7.61 25.70
C SER A 31 13.46 -6.87 24.53
N ARG A 32 12.43 -7.47 23.93
CA ARG A 32 11.72 -6.90 22.78
C ARG A 32 11.11 -5.51 23.06
N TYR A 33 10.75 -5.22 24.31
CA TYR A 33 10.08 -3.99 24.68
C TYR A 33 11.05 -2.89 25.11
N ASN A 34 12.27 -3.24 25.53
CA ASN A 34 13.26 -2.29 26.03
C ASN A 34 14.53 -2.19 25.18
N PHE A 35 14.71 -2.98 24.10
CA PHE A 35 15.99 -2.99 23.37
C PHE A 35 16.41 -1.61 22.84
N VAL A 36 15.47 -0.74 22.47
CA VAL A 36 15.79 0.60 21.99
C VAL A 36 16.39 1.47 23.10
N THR A 37 15.80 1.46 24.29
CA THR A 37 16.29 2.23 25.43
C THR A 37 17.54 1.59 26.03
N TYR A 38 17.59 0.26 26.08
CA TYR A 38 18.73 -0.52 26.53
C TYR A 38 19.97 -0.27 25.67
N LEU A 39 19.87 -0.44 24.34
CA LEU A 39 21.01 -0.21 23.43
C LEU A 39 21.51 1.24 23.45
N ARG A 40 20.63 2.22 23.68
CA ARG A 40 21.03 3.63 23.82
C ARG A 40 21.77 3.92 25.12
N ARG A 41 21.51 3.13 26.18
CA ARG A 41 22.05 3.33 27.52
C ARG A 41 23.38 2.62 27.73
N TYR A 42 23.52 1.42 27.17
CA TYR A 42 24.65 0.52 27.46
C TYR A 42 25.63 0.34 26.30
N TYR A 43 25.33 0.84 25.10
CA TYR A 43 26.19 0.74 23.92
C TYR A 43 26.39 2.08 23.24
N ASP A 44 27.39 2.15 22.35
CA ASP A 44 27.63 3.32 21.53
C ASP A 44 26.44 3.65 20.60
N HIS A 45 26.44 4.88 20.08
CA HIS A 45 25.38 5.36 19.19
C HIS A 45 25.31 4.64 17.83
N SER A 46 26.28 3.78 17.50
CA SER A 46 26.34 3.02 16.25
C SER A 46 25.62 1.66 16.33
N VAL A 47 25.53 1.06 17.52
CA VAL A 47 24.91 -0.27 17.71
C VAL A 47 23.42 -0.29 17.39
N LEU A 48 22.65 0.71 17.82
CA LEU A 48 21.20 0.74 17.56
C LEU A 48 20.87 0.86 16.04
N PRO A 49 21.49 1.78 15.28
CA PRO A 49 21.37 1.80 13.81
C PRO A 49 21.80 0.49 13.16
N LEU A 50 22.91 -0.10 13.62
CA LEU A 50 23.41 -1.39 13.12
C LEU A 50 22.38 -2.51 13.33
N PHE A 51 21.81 -2.60 14.54
CA PHE A 51 20.79 -3.60 14.87
C PHE A 51 19.48 -3.38 14.10
N ARG A 52 19.03 -2.13 13.93
CA ARG A 52 17.87 -1.82 13.09
C ARG A 52 18.09 -2.23 11.63
N SER A 53 19.26 -1.89 11.07
CA SER A 53 19.62 -2.33 9.72
C SER A 53 19.68 -3.85 9.64
N PHE A 54 20.13 -4.54 10.68
CA PHE A 54 20.12 -6.00 10.73
C PHE A 54 18.70 -6.55 10.69
N ILE A 55 17.77 -6.04 11.51
CA ILE A 55 16.36 -6.43 11.49
C ILE A 55 15.74 -6.18 10.11
N ASP A 56 15.86 -4.96 9.58
CA ASP A 56 15.23 -4.56 8.32
C ASP A 56 15.68 -5.46 7.16
N GLN A 57 16.97 -5.80 7.11
CA GLN A 57 17.52 -6.64 6.07
C GLN A 57 17.17 -8.12 6.24
N ASN A 58 17.01 -8.61 7.48
CA ASN A 58 16.47 -9.96 7.73
C ASN A 58 15.00 -10.07 7.26
N LEU A 59 14.18 -9.04 7.49
CA LEU A 59 12.80 -9.02 7.03
C LEU A 59 12.71 -8.93 5.50
N CYS A 60 13.63 -8.17 4.88
CA CYS A 60 13.78 -8.14 3.43
C CYS A 60 14.18 -9.51 2.86
N LEU A 61 15.13 -10.19 3.52
CA LEU A 61 15.58 -11.53 3.13
C LEU A 61 14.40 -12.53 3.13
N MET A 62 13.64 -12.59 4.22
CA MET A 62 12.46 -13.46 4.30
C MET A 62 11.43 -13.17 3.23
N LYS A 63 11.13 -11.89 2.98
CA LYS A 63 10.21 -11.50 1.91
C LYS A 63 10.71 -11.97 0.54
N LEU A 64 12.01 -11.84 0.26
CA LEU A 64 12.60 -12.31 -0.99
C LEU A 64 12.54 -13.84 -1.13
N GLU A 65 12.68 -14.58 -0.03
CA GLU A 65 12.51 -16.04 -0.01
C GLU A 65 11.06 -16.44 -0.33
N LEU A 66 10.09 -15.76 0.29
CA LEU A 66 8.66 -15.97 0.03
C LEU A 66 8.28 -15.57 -1.40
N ASP A 67 8.73 -14.41 -1.89
CA ASP A 67 8.53 -13.98 -3.29
C ASP A 67 9.08 -15.04 -4.25
N LEU A 68 10.27 -15.57 -3.99
CA LEU A 68 10.89 -16.61 -4.83
C LEU A 68 10.11 -17.93 -4.78
N GLN A 69 9.63 -18.32 -3.60
CA GLN A 69 8.77 -19.49 -3.45
C GLN A 69 7.49 -19.32 -4.26
N PHE A 70 6.80 -18.20 -4.10
CA PHE A 70 5.60 -17.84 -4.87
C PHE A 70 5.85 -17.91 -6.39
N LEU A 71 6.94 -17.31 -6.88
CA LEU A 71 7.25 -17.31 -8.32
C LEU A 71 7.61 -18.70 -8.84
N LYS A 72 8.33 -19.52 -8.05
CA LYS A 72 8.62 -20.92 -8.41
C LYS A 72 7.34 -21.75 -8.48
N THR A 73 6.43 -21.60 -7.51
CA THR A 73 5.12 -22.24 -7.52
C THR A 73 4.30 -21.79 -8.74
N CYS A 74 4.28 -20.49 -9.04
CA CYS A 74 3.59 -20.00 -10.24
C CYS A 74 4.14 -20.63 -11.53
N LYS A 75 5.46 -20.81 -11.62
CA LYS A 75 6.09 -21.47 -12.75
C LYS A 75 5.74 -22.97 -12.83
N ALA A 76 5.76 -23.69 -11.71
CA ALA A 76 5.46 -25.13 -11.65
C ALA A 76 3.99 -25.42 -12.00
N GLU A 77 3.08 -24.61 -11.45
CA GLU A 77 1.63 -24.75 -11.61
C GLU A 77 1.07 -24.01 -12.83
N ASN A 78 1.93 -23.46 -13.69
CA ASN A 78 1.54 -22.63 -14.85
C ASN A 78 0.59 -21.46 -14.52
N LEU A 79 0.68 -20.91 -13.31
CA LEU A 79 -0.09 -19.75 -12.86
C LEU A 79 0.54 -18.46 -13.41
N LYS A 80 -0.32 -17.49 -13.75
CA LYS A 80 0.08 -16.21 -14.35
C LYS A 80 -0.21 -15.06 -13.38
N PRO A 81 0.77 -14.57 -12.60
CA PRO A 81 0.59 -13.42 -11.72
C PRO A 81 0.20 -12.17 -12.51
N LYS A 82 -0.59 -11.27 -11.91
CA LYS A 82 -1.06 -10.03 -12.56
C LYS A 82 0.05 -9.17 -13.16
N PHE A 83 1.24 -9.14 -12.55
CA PHE A 83 2.37 -8.34 -13.07
C PHE A 83 2.91 -8.86 -14.42
N THR A 84 2.62 -10.12 -14.76
CA THR A 84 3.00 -10.71 -16.07
C THR A 84 2.04 -10.29 -17.18
N HIS A 85 0.93 -9.63 -16.86
CA HIS A 85 -0.05 -9.22 -17.86
C HIS A 85 0.44 -7.99 -18.62
N ILE A 86 0.83 -8.21 -19.87
CA ILE A 86 1.27 -7.16 -20.78
C ILE A 86 0.03 -6.55 -21.43
N LYS A 87 -0.05 -5.22 -21.48
CA LYS A 87 -1.10 -4.54 -22.24
C LYS A 87 -0.82 -4.72 -23.73
N VAL A 88 -1.76 -5.37 -24.43
CA VAL A 88 -1.68 -5.62 -25.88
C VAL A 88 -2.85 -4.94 -26.58
N ALA A 89 -2.62 -4.47 -27.81
CA ALA A 89 -3.59 -3.69 -28.59
C ALA A 89 -4.83 -4.51 -28.99
N SER A 90 -4.69 -5.83 -29.15
CA SER A 90 -5.78 -6.73 -29.52
C SER A 90 -5.99 -7.81 -28.45
N GLN A 91 -7.25 -8.06 -28.10
CA GLN A 91 -7.63 -9.09 -27.14
C GLN A 91 -7.30 -10.50 -27.65
N HIS A 92 -7.33 -10.72 -28.97
CA HIS A 92 -6.95 -11.99 -29.61
C HIS A 92 -5.46 -12.34 -29.39
N PHE A 93 -4.62 -11.35 -29.12
CA PHE A 93 -3.21 -11.60 -28.82
C PHE A 93 -3.03 -12.25 -27.45
N LYS A 94 -3.97 -12.05 -26.50
CA LYS A 94 -3.89 -12.63 -25.15
C LYS A 94 -4.08 -14.15 -25.13
N SER A 95 -4.77 -14.70 -26.12
CA SER A 95 -4.92 -16.15 -26.33
C SER A 95 -3.79 -16.77 -27.15
N SER A 96 -2.85 -15.97 -27.67
CA SER A 96 -1.75 -16.48 -28.48
C SER A 96 -0.70 -17.23 -27.65
N GLU A 97 -0.06 -18.21 -28.29
CA GLU A 97 1.09 -18.91 -27.73
C GLU A 97 2.25 -17.95 -27.42
N SER A 98 2.49 -16.97 -28.30
CA SER A 98 3.53 -15.95 -28.13
C SER A 98 3.32 -15.11 -26.87
N TYR A 99 2.07 -14.74 -26.56
CA TYR A 99 1.75 -14.01 -25.33
C TYR A 99 2.03 -14.88 -24.08
N THR A 100 1.61 -16.15 -24.09
CA THR A 100 1.90 -17.08 -23.00
C THR A 100 3.40 -17.30 -22.80
N LYS A 101 4.17 -17.46 -23.90
CA LYS A 101 5.63 -17.58 -23.86
C LYS A 101 6.29 -16.32 -23.29
N CYS A 102 5.78 -15.14 -23.64
CA CYS A 102 6.27 -13.88 -23.10
C CYS A 102 6.02 -13.78 -21.58
N GLN A 103 4.85 -14.19 -21.11
CA GLN A 103 4.53 -14.23 -19.68
C GLN A 103 5.48 -15.17 -18.91
N GLN A 104 5.78 -16.35 -19.47
CA GLN A 104 6.74 -17.28 -18.89
C GLN A 104 8.16 -16.70 -18.81
N LEU A 105 8.60 -16.00 -19.86
CA LEU A 105 9.91 -15.33 -19.88
C LEU A 105 10.00 -14.21 -18.84
N ILE A 106 8.90 -13.47 -18.61
CA ILE A 106 8.83 -12.47 -17.53
C ILE A 106 9.01 -13.14 -16.16
N ILE A 107 8.28 -14.24 -15.89
CA ILE A 107 8.41 -14.97 -14.63
C ILE A 107 9.84 -15.48 -14.43
N GLN A 108 10.45 -16.05 -15.48
CA GLN A 108 11.83 -16.56 -15.42
C GLN A 108 12.85 -15.44 -15.14
N SER A 109 12.67 -14.28 -15.78
CA SER A 109 13.52 -13.11 -15.57
C SER A 109 13.37 -12.56 -14.16
N GLU A 110 12.14 -12.46 -13.64
CA GLU A 110 11.87 -12.02 -12.28
C GLU A 110 12.49 -12.97 -11.24
N ILE A 111 12.37 -14.30 -11.44
CA ILE A 111 13.04 -15.30 -10.60
C ILE A 111 14.55 -15.08 -10.59
N LYS A 112 15.17 -14.84 -11.76
CA LYS A 112 16.61 -14.61 -11.86
C LYS A 112 17.03 -13.34 -11.10
N LEU A 113 16.29 -12.24 -11.27
CA LEU A 113 16.54 -10.98 -10.56
C LEU A 113 16.41 -11.16 -9.05
N LYS A 114 15.32 -11.78 -8.59
CA LYS A 114 15.07 -12.01 -7.16
C LYS A 114 16.10 -12.95 -6.53
N LYS A 115 16.58 -13.98 -7.24
CA LYS A 115 17.71 -14.81 -6.78
C LYS A 115 18.99 -14.00 -6.58
N ASN A 116 19.33 -13.14 -7.53
CA ASN A 116 20.52 -12.29 -7.41
C ASN A 116 20.41 -11.33 -6.23
N CYS A 117 19.24 -10.70 -6.05
CA CYS A 117 18.94 -9.86 -4.90
C CYS A 117 19.05 -10.65 -3.59
N LEU A 118 18.47 -11.86 -3.53
CA LEU A 118 18.56 -12.74 -2.36
C LEU A 118 20.02 -13.01 -1.98
N SER A 119 20.87 -13.38 -2.94
CA SER A 119 22.30 -13.63 -2.69
C SER A 119 23.04 -12.38 -2.20
N HIS A 120 22.68 -11.19 -2.68
CA HIS A 120 23.27 -9.94 -2.20
C HIS A 120 22.81 -9.61 -0.77
N THR A 121 21.50 -9.65 -0.52
CA THR A 121 20.92 -9.41 0.81
C THR A 121 21.44 -10.41 1.85
N HIS A 122 21.55 -11.70 1.49
CA HIS A 122 22.08 -12.73 2.38
C HIS A 122 23.53 -12.43 2.80
N ARG A 123 24.39 -12.01 1.86
CA ARG A 123 25.76 -11.57 2.18
C ARG A 123 25.77 -10.34 3.08
N PHE A 124 24.88 -9.38 2.83
CA PHE A 124 24.79 -8.16 3.63
C PHE A 124 24.31 -8.46 5.07
N VAL A 125 23.28 -9.29 5.23
CA VAL A 125 22.80 -9.78 6.54
C VAL A 125 23.91 -10.52 7.29
N LYS A 126 24.67 -11.40 6.61
CA LYS A 126 25.80 -12.10 7.21
C LYS A 126 26.87 -11.13 7.74
N ARG A 127 27.18 -10.08 6.97
CA ARG A 127 28.12 -9.04 7.40
C ARG A 127 27.59 -8.24 8.58
N LEU A 128 26.33 -7.81 8.54
CA LEU A 128 25.69 -7.10 9.67
C LEU A 128 25.67 -7.96 10.94
N LYS A 129 25.42 -9.26 10.82
CA LYS A 129 25.47 -10.22 11.94
C LYS A 129 26.87 -10.29 12.57
N GLN A 130 27.91 -10.33 11.74
CA GLN A 130 29.31 -10.34 12.20
C GLN A 130 29.68 -9.03 12.89
N ASN A 131 29.33 -7.88 12.29
CA ASN A 131 29.56 -6.57 12.89
C ASN A 131 28.83 -6.44 14.23
N LEU A 132 27.58 -6.90 14.30
CA LEU A 132 26.80 -6.86 15.54
C LEU A 132 27.43 -7.75 16.61
N LYS A 133 27.89 -8.96 16.25
CA LYS A 133 28.58 -9.87 17.18
C LYS A 133 29.86 -9.26 17.76
N GLN A 134 30.56 -8.41 17.01
CA GLN A 134 31.76 -7.71 17.48
C GLN A 134 31.41 -6.49 18.34
N ALA A 135 30.28 -5.84 18.08
CA ALA A 135 29.89 -4.59 18.74
C ALA A 135 29.16 -4.77 20.08
N VAL A 136 28.66 -5.98 20.37
CA VAL A 136 27.88 -6.25 21.60
C VAL A 136 28.42 -7.45 22.37
N ASN A 137 28.14 -7.51 23.67
CA ASN A 137 28.55 -8.65 24.48
C ASN A 137 27.81 -9.94 24.04
N PRO A 138 28.37 -11.14 24.29
CA PRO A 138 27.80 -12.39 23.80
C PRO A 138 26.37 -12.67 24.28
N SER A 139 26.03 -12.26 25.51
CA SER A 139 24.70 -12.48 26.09
C SER A 139 23.65 -11.63 25.39
N ASP A 140 23.94 -10.34 25.24
CA ASP A 140 23.08 -9.39 24.54
C ASP A 140 22.96 -9.75 23.06
N PHE A 141 24.04 -10.26 22.44
CA PHE A 141 23.97 -10.77 21.07
C PHE A 141 22.93 -11.87 20.91
N GLN A 142 22.90 -12.86 21.82
CA GLN A 142 21.88 -13.92 21.77
C GLN A 142 20.47 -13.36 21.98
N SER A 143 20.29 -12.45 22.93
CA SER A 143 19.00 -11.81 23.19
C SER A 143 18.52 -10.99 21.98
N LEU A 144 19.42 -10.27 21.29
CA LEU A 144 19.12 -9.53 20.06
C LEU A 144 18.74 -10.47 18.90
N LEU A 145 19.37 -11.64 18.79
CA LEU A 145 18.97 -12.68 17.83
C LEU A 145 17.58 -13.24 18.16
N ALA A 146 17.29 -13.50 19.43
CA ALA A 146 15.98 -13.97 19.87
C ALA A 146 14.87 -12.93 19.60
N ILE A 147 15.15 -11.63 19.83
CA ILE A 147 14.26 -10.53 19.47
C ILE A 147 14.02 -10.50 17.96
N THR A 148 15.08 -10.67 17.16
CA THR A 148 14.96 -10.70 15.70
C THR A 148 14.04 -11.85 15.26
N GLN A 149 14.26 -13.07 15.78
CA GLN A 149 13.42 -14.23 15.48
C GLN A 149 11.96 -14.02 15.89
N SER A 150 11.71 -13.42 17.06
CA SER A 150 10.36 -13.07 17.51
C SER A 150 9.67 -12.10 16.55
N ILE A 151 10.37 -11.08 16.04
CA ILE A 151 9.84 -10.13 15.06
C ILE A 151 9.56 -10.82 13.71
N GLN A 152 10.42 -11.75 13.29
CA GLN A 152 10.25 -12.53 12.06
C GLN A 152 9.00 -13.42 12.12
N ASN A 153 8.77 -14.09 13.25
CA ASN A 153 7.61 -14.97 13.45
C ASN A 153 6.29 -14.19 13.37
N ASP A 154 6.20 -13.01 13.97
CA ASP A 154 4.97 -12.19 13.90
C ASP A 154 4.63 -11.79 12.45
N LYS A 155 5.65 -11.45 11.65
CA LYS A 155 5.44 -11.12 10.24
C LYS A 155 5.04 -12.35 9.40
N ASN A 156 5.55 -13.53 9.72
CA ASN A 156 5.14 -14.77 9.07
C ASN A 156 3.66 -15.09 9.35
N HIS A 157 3.18 -14.89 10.58
CA HIS A 157 1.77 -15.10 10.91
C HIS A 157 0.85 -14.15 10.12
N ILE A 158 1.21 -12.88 10.00
CA ILE A 158 0.45 -11.90 9.20
C ILE A 158 0.46 -12.27 7.71
N GLN A 159 1.60 -12.70 7.18
CA GLN A 159 1.72 -13.10 5.78
C GLN A 159 0.96 -14.41 5.48
N LEU A 160 1.02 -15.39 6.38
CA LEU A 160 0.26 -16.64 6.30
C LEU A 160 -1.26 -16.38 6.32
N ILE A 161 -1.73 -15.48 7.19
CA ILE A 161 -3.14 -15.07 7.24
C ILE A 161 -3.54 -14.42 5.91
N ALA A 162 -2.74 -13.50 5.39
CA ALA A 162 -3.01 -12.85 4.10
C ALA A 162 -3.00 -13.83 2.92
N ASP A 163 -2.09 -14.81 2.92
CA ASP A 163 -1.99 -15.82 1.86
C ASP A 163 -3.16 -16.81 1.93
N ILE A 164 -3.62 -17.18 3.13
CA ILE A 164 -4.82 -17.98 3.36
C ILE A 164 -6.07 -17.20 2.91
N GLU A 165 -6.24 -15.94 3.31
CA GLU A 165 -7.35 -15.08 2.88
C GLU A 165 -7.41 -14.93 1.36
N LEU A 166 -6.25 -14.76 0.72
CA LEU A 166 -6.14 -14.67 -0.74
C LEU A 166 -6.47 -15.99 -1.43
N LEU A 167 -6.13 -17.13 -0.82
CA LEU A 167 -6.44 -18.47 -1.32
C LEU A 167 -7.93 -18.78 -1.17
N TYR A 168 -8.56 -18.45 -0.03
CA TYR A 168 -10.01 -18.51 0.18
C TYR A 168 -10.77 -17.63 -0.81
N ALA A 169 -10.36 -16.36 -1.00
CA ALA A 169 -10.99 -15.46 -1.97
C ALA A 169 -10.92 -15.98 -3.41
N ARG A 170 -9.86 -16.73 -3.75
CA ARG A 170 -9.69 -17.36 -5.08
C ARG A 170 -10.46 -18.67 -5.22
N LEU A 171 -10.56 -19.48 -4.17
CA LEU A 171 -11.24 -20.79 -4.22
C LEU A 171 -12.76 -20.64 -4.38
N TYR A 172 -13.35 -19.62 -3.74
CA TYR A 172 -14.81 -19.49 -3.68
C TYR A 172 -15.44 -18.64 -4.79
N LYS A 173 -14.65 -18.07 -5.72
CA LYS A 173 -15.15 -17.17 -6.80
C LYS A 173 -16.21 -16.15 -6.33
N ILE A 174 -16.10 -15.65 -5.10
CA ILE A 174 -17.00 -14.61 -4.61
C ILE A 174 -16.65 -13.32 -5.34
N GLN A 175 -17.36 -13.04 -6.43
CA GLN A 175 -17.54 -11.66 -6.85
C GLN A 175 -18.37 -10.97 -5.77
N PRO A 176 -18.00 -9.74 -5.35
CA PRO A 176 -18.99 -8.86 -4.76
C PRO A 176 -19.99 -8.57 -5.88
N GLN A 177 -21.13 -9.24 -5.85
CA GLN A 177 -22.21 -9.01 -6.79
C GLN A 177 -22.81 -7.65 -6.44
N CYS A 178 -22.61 -6.69 -7.34
CA CYS A 178 -23.50 -5.55 -7.45
C CYS A 178 -24.71 -6.00 -8.27
N ASP A 179 -25.87 -5.70 -7.68
CA ASP A 179 -27.18 -5.48 -8.29
C ASP A 179 -28.08 -6.69 -8.50
N GLU A 180 -29.03 -6.84 -7.58
CA GLU A 180 -30.47 -6.88 -7.89
C GLU A 180 -31.21 -6.16 -6.75
N TRP A 181 -31.89 -5.08 -7.12
CA TRP A 181 -32.74 -4.26 -6.25
C TRP A 181 -34.05 -5.03 -6.03
N GLU A 182 -34.40 -5.36 -4.80
CA GLU A 182 -35.80 -5.35 -4.35
C GLU A 182 -35.83 -5.35 -2.80
N THR A 183 -36.29 -4.23 -2.24
CA THR A 183 -36.55 -3.96 -0.81
C THR A 183 -35.35 -4.01 0.15
N ILE A 184 -34.53 -2.96 0.14
CA ILE A 184 -33.64 -2.63 1.27
C ILE A 184 -34.47 -1.94 2.35
N ILE A 185 -34.82 -2.67 3.40
CA ILE A 185 -35.00 -2.07 4.73
C ILE A 185 -33.62 -1.49 5.07
N GLU A 186 -33.53 -0.16 5.27
CA GLU A 186 -32.27 0.45 5.72
C GLU A 186 -31.73 -0.35 6.92
N PRO A 187 -30.53 -0.97 6.83
CA PRO A 187 -30.00 -1.69 7.97
C PRO A 187 -29.81 -0.68 9.10
N PRO A 188 -30.31 -0.98 10.31
CA PRO A 188 -30.22 -0.05 11.42
C PRO A 188 -28.75 0.33 11.64
N PRO A 189 -28.45 1.60 11.99
CA PRO A 189 -27.08 2.04 12.21
C PRO A 189 -26.41 1.10 13.20
N LEU A 190 -25.33 0.46 12.77
CA LEU A 190 -24.55 -0.46 13.59
C LEU A 190 -24.06 0.29 14.83
N GLN A 191 -24.73 0.09 15.96
CA GLN A 191 -24.30 0.58 17.26
C GLN A 191 -23.08 -0.25 17.68
N LEU A 192 -21.90 0.22 17.30
CA LEU A 192 -20.64 -0.38 17.71
C LEU A 192 -20.56 -0.35 19.23
N ASN A 193 -20.34 -1.52 19.84
CA ASN A 193 -20.17 -1.58 21.29
C ASN A 193 -18.87 -0.85 21.70
N ASN A 194 -18.76 -0.48 22.98
CA ASN A 194 -17.61 0.30 23.47
C ASN A 194 -16.25 -0.36 23.16
N GLN A 195 -16.18 -1.69 23.11
CA GLN A 195 -14.95 -2.43 22.78
C GLN A 195 -14.61 -2.34 21.29
N GLN A 196 -15.62 -2.39 20.40
CA GLN A 196 -15.47 -2.17 18.96
C GLN A 196 -15.11 -0.72 18.65
N LEU A 197 -15.69 0.24 19.37
CA LEU A 197 -15.37 1.67 19.23
C LEU A 197 -13.93 1.97 19.68
N GLN A 198 -13.49 1.38 20.80
CA GLN A 198 -12.09 1.44 21.25
C GLN A 198 -11.14 0.80 20.24
N SER A 199 -11.52 -0.32 19.64
CA SER A 199 -10.73 -1.01 18.62
C SER A 199 -10.62 -0.19 17.33
N ALA A 200 -11.73 0.42 16.88
CA ALA A 200 -11.77 1.31 15.73
C ALA A 200 -10.92 2.58 15.96
N THR A 201 -10.94 3.13 17.18
CA THR A 201 -10.12 4.29 17.56
C THR A 201 -8.63 3.95 17.57
N LYS A 202 -8.26 2.79 18.12
CA LYS A 202 -6.88 2.28 18.07
C LYS A 202 -6.41 2.04 16.64
N PHE A 203 -7.28 1.49 15.79
CA PHE A 203 -6.98 1.27 14.38
C PHE A 203 -6.77 2.59 13.62
N ARG A 204 -7.63 3.59 13.84
CA ARG A 204 -7.50 4.93 13.26
C ARG A 204 -6.19 5.60 13.68
N ALA A 205 -5.82 5.53 14.96
CA ALA A 205 -4.56 6.06 15.46
C ALA A 205 -3.32 5.37 14.84
N LEU A 206 -3.39 4.06 14.57
CA LEU A 206 -2.34 3.32 13.87
C LEU A 206 -2.23 3.76 12.40
N CYS A 207 -3.36 3.95 11.71
CA CYS A 207 -3.38 4.46 10.34
C CYS A 207 -2.81 5.89 10.26
N ASP A 208 -3.15 6.77 11.20
CA ASP A 208 -2.66 8.14 11.24
C ASP A 208 -1.15 8.19 11.53
N ASN A 209 -0.65 7.34 12.43
CA ASN A 209 0.78 7.19 12.68
C ASN A 209 1.53 6.67 11.45
N PHE A 210 0.98 5.68 10.75
CA PHE A 210 1.56 5.19 9.49
C PHE A 210 1.58 6.28 8.41
N ARG A 211 0.50 7.06 8.27
CA ARG A 211 0.41 8.21 7.35
C ARG A 211 1.45 9.26 7.71
N HIS A 212 1.61 9.59 8.99
CA HIS A 212 2.61 10.54 9.45
C HIS A 212 4.04 10.05 9.17
N HIS A 213 4.32 8.76 9.42
CA HIS A 213 5.64 8.17 9.20
C HIS A 213 6.01 8.08 7.72
N THR A 214 5.05 7.73 6.85
CA THR A 214 5.23 7.71 5.39
C THR A 214 5.41 9.11 4.82
N THR A 215 4.62 10.08 5.29
CA THR A 215 4.79 11.50 4.91
C THR A 215 6.16 12.05 5.35
N LYS A 216 6.64 11.66 6.54
CA LYS A 216 7.98 11.99 7.04
C LYS A 216 9.11 11.28 6.27
N HIS A 217 8.84 10.12 5.69
CA HIS A 217 9.79 9.40 4.84
C HIS A 217 9.85 9.98 3.42
N LEU A 218 8.72 10.46 2.89
CA LEU A 218 8.63 11.17 1.61
C LEU A 218 9.37 12.51 1.66
N THR A 219 9.30 13.22 2.79
CA THR A 219 10.02 14.50 3.00
C THR A 219 11.54 14.35 3.16
N LYS A 220 12.06 13.16 3.50
CA LYS A 220 13.50 12.84 3.48
C LYS A 220 14.05 12.44 2.11
N SER A 221 13.19 12.18 1.11
CA SER A 221 13.56 11.87 -0.28
C SER A 221 13.70 13.15 -1.14
N ASP A 222 14.23 14.21 -0.53
CA ASP A 222 14.13 15.59 -1.04
C ASP A 222 14.95 15.79 -2.33
N ASN A 223 16.10 15.12 -2.48
CA ASN A 223 16.93 15.26 -3.68
C ASN A 223 16.33 14.62 -4.93
N ASN A 224 15.63 13.49 -4.81
CA ASN A 224 15.02 12.83 -5.97
C ASN A 224 13.74 13.55 -6.39
N ILE A 225 12.94 14.00 -5.43
CA ILE A 225 11.71 14.77 -5.71
C ILE A 225 12.05 16.10 -6.39
N ARG A 226 13.09 16.82 -5.93
CA ARG A 226 13.57 18.04 -6.59
C ARG A 226 14.03 17.78 -8.02
N LYS A 227 14.74 16.66 -8.27
CA LYS A 227 15.12 16.25 -9.63
C LYS A 227 13.91 15.94 -10.52
N TYR A 228 12.91 15.24 -10.00
CA TYR A 228 11.67 14.96 -10.75
C TYR A 228 10.87 16.24 -11.02
N ILE A 229 10.75 17.14 -10.04
CA ILE A 229 10.08 18.43 -10.20
C ILE A 229 10.81 19.30 -11.23
N ALA A 230 12.15 19.34 -11.18
CA ALA A 230 12.95 20.05 -12.17
C ALA A 230 12.75 19.46 -13.58
N ALA A 231 12.79 18.14 -13.73
CA ALA A 231 12.52 17.46 -14.99
C ALA A 231 11.10 17.74 -15.52
N LEU A 232 10.08 17.74 -14.64
CA LEU A 232 8.71 18.07 -15.01
C LEU A 232 8.54 19.54 -15.41
N LYS A 233 9.26 20.47 -14.78
CA LYS A 233 9.28 21.89 -15.17
C LYS A 233 9.94 22.07 -16.54
N THR A 234 11.06 21.39 -16.79
CA THR A 234 11.71 21.40 -18.11
C THR A 234 10.78 20.85 -19.17
N LEU A 235 10.10 19.73 -18.89
CA LEU A 235 9.15 19.11 -19.81
C LEU A 235 7.91 19.97 -20.05
N ALA A 236 7.40 20.65 -19.03
CA ALA A 236 6.26 21.57 -19.15
C ALA A 236 6.59 22.82 -19.99
N ASN A 237 7.87 23.25 -19.97
CA ASN A 237 8.34 24.40 -20.73
C ASN A 237 8.79 24.04 -22.16
N ASP A 238 8.79 22.76 -22.53
CA ASP A 238 9.14 22.34 -23.88
C ASP A 238 7.97 22.57 -24.84
N HIS A 239 8.12 23.55 -25.73
CA HIS A 239 7.10 23.92 -26.71
C HIS A 239 7.05 23.02 -27.94
N THR A 240 7.98 22.06 -28.07
CA THR A 240 8.02 21.10 -29.19
C THR A 240 7.08 19.91 -28.97
N ILE A 241 6.59 19.73 -27.74
CA ILE A 241 5.71 18.62 -27.38
C ILE A 241 4.32 19.10 -26.94
N VAL A 242 3.35 18.19 -27.03
CA VAL A 242 1.99 18.36 -26.54
C VAL A 242 1.73 17.29 -25.48
N ILE A 243 1.36 17.74 -24.28
CA ILE A 243 1.01 16.87 -23.15
C ILE A 243 -0.49 16.97 -22.94
N THR A 244 -1.20 15.85 -23.13
CA THR A 244 -2.67 15.79 -23.00
C THR A 244 -3.11 14.61 -22.16
N LYS A 245 -4.32 14.73 -21.60
CA LYS A 245 -4.99 13.61 -20.94
C LYS A 245 -5.66 12.73 -22.00
N PRO A 246 -5.47 11.40 -21.96
CA PRO A 246 -6.19 10.50 -22.85
C PRO A 246 -7.68 10.46 -22.50
N ASP A 247 -8.52 10.33 -23.52
CA ASP A 247 -9.98 10.19 -23.43
C ASP A 247 -10.39 8.97 -22.59
N LYS A 248 -9.65 7.87 -22.73
CA LYS A 248 -9.88 6.62 -21.99
C LYS A 248 -8.68 6.33 -21.11
N SER A 249 -8.91 6.21 -19.80
CA SER A 249 -7.95 5.93 -18.70
C SER A 249 -7.35 7.15 -17.97
N LYS A 250 -6.65 6.89 -16.85
CA LYS A 250 -5.93 7.87 -16.02
C LYS A 250 -4.44 7.99 -16.43
N GLY A 251 -4.18 8.16 -17.73
CA GLY A 251 -2.83 8.27 -18.29
C GLY A 251 -2.42 9.71 -18.62
N VAL A 252 -1.22 9.85 -19.19
CA VAL A 252 -0.72 11.09 -19.81
C VAL A 252 -0.15 10.72 -21.18
N VAL A 253 -0.52 11.48 -22.20
CA VAL A 253 -0.05 11.31 -23.58
C VAL A 253 0.93 12.45 -23.88
N ILE A 254 2.11 12.09 -24.39
CA ILE A 254 3.13 13.04 -24.84
C ILE A 254 3.36 12.77 -26.33
N MET A 255 3.24 13.81 -27.14
CA MET A 255 3.41 13.73 -28.59
C MET A 255 4.23 14.91 -29.09
N ASP A 256 4.91 14.73 -30.23
CA ASP A 256 5.45 15.86 -30.97
C ASP A 256 4.31 16.80 -31.41
N LYS A 257 4.54 18.10 -31.25
CA LYS A 257 3.52 19.13 -31.49
C LYS A 257 3.21 19.29 -32.97
N VAL A 258 4.21 19.18 -33.84
CA VAL A 258 4.02 19.32 -35.29
C VAL A 258 3.17 18.14 -35.79
N ASP A 259 3.52 16.92 -35.38
CA ASP A 259 2.75 15.72 -35.70
C ASP A 259 1.32 15.78 -35.17
N TYR A 260 1.15 16.27 -33.93
CA TYR A 260 -0.17 16.44 -33.32
C TYR A 260 -1.03 17.41 -34.14
N ILE A 261 -0.50 18.60 -34.45
CA ILE A 261 -1.22 19.61 -35.23
C ILE A 261 -1.59 19.07 -36.62
N ASN A 262 -0.66 18.40 -37.30
CA ASN A 262 -0.90 17.81 -38.62
C ASN A 262 -2.02 16.77 -38.57
N LYS A 263 -2.00 15.86 -37.59
CA LYS A 263 -3.06 14.86 -37.40
C LYS A 263 -4.40 15.50 -37.09
N MET A 264 -4.42 16.51 -36.21
CA MET A 264 -5.66 17.21 -35.87
C MET A 264 -6.24 17.94 -37.07
N ASN A 265 -5.41 18.64 -37.85
CA ASN A 265 -5.85 19.30 -39.07
C ASN A 265 -6.40 18.29 -40.08
N ASN A 266 -5.73 17.15 -40.27
CA ASN A 266 -6.23 16.09 -41.16
C ASN A 266 -7.61 15.57 -40.71
N ILE A 267 -7.81 15.33 -39.41
CA ILE A 267 -9.11 14.87 -38.88
C ILE A 267 -10.19 15.95 -39.05
N LEU A 268 -9.88 17.19 -38.66
CA LEU A 268 -10.85 18.30 -38.69
C LEU A 268 -11.17 18.79 -40.11
N SER A 269 -10.31 18.51 -41.09
CA SER A 269 -10.57 18.81 -42.50
C SER A 269 -11.60 17.88 -43.16
N ASP A 270 -11.97 16.78 -42.50
CA ASP A 270 -12.98 15.85 -42.99
C ASP A 270 -14.38 16.48 -42.90
N SER A 271 -14.81 17.10 -44.00
CA SER A 271 -16.12 17.75 -44.11
C SER A 271 -17.30 16.78 -44.13
N THR A 272 -17.05 15.46 -44.22
CA THR A 272 -18.12 14.45 -44.09
C THR A 272 -18.51 14.23 -42.63
N LYS A 273 -17.59 14.51 -41.70
CA LYS A 273 -17.79 14.32 -40.26
C LYS A 273 -17.87 15.63 -39.47
N PHE A 274 -17.17 16.67 -39.92
CA PHE A 274 -17.09 17.94 -39.21
C PHE A 274 -17.63 19.09 -40.06
N LYS A 275 -18.40 19.97 -39.43
CA LYS A 275 -18.89 21.22 -40.02
C LYS A 275 -18.33 22.39 -39.21
N LYS A 276 -17.68 23.34 -39.90
CA LYS A 276 -17.22 24.59 -39.29
C LYS A 276 -18.42 25.44 -38.88
N LEU A 277 -18.40 25.95 -37.66
CA LEU A 277 -19.42 26.85 -37.12
C LEU A 277 -18.87 28.28 -37.09
N ASP A 278 -19.73 29.26 -37.36
CA ASP A 278 -19.36 30.68 -37.39
C ASP A 278 -19.31 31.33 -36.00
N HIS A 279 -20.00 30.70 -35.03
CA HIS A 279 -19.98 31.08 -33.62
C HIS A 279 -20.13 29.83 -32.76
N ASP A 280 -19.69 29.91 -31.50
CA ASP A 280 -19.83 28.82 -30.54
C ASP A 280 -21.25 28.82 -29.92
N PRO A 281 -22.10 27.82 -30.21
CA PRO A 281 -23.44 27.76 -29.65
C PRO A 281 -23.49 27.09 -28.27
N THR A 282 -22.35 26.69 -27.70
CA THR A 282 -22.27 25.86 -26.48
C THR A 282 -23.02 26.49 -25.33
N ILE A 283 -22.72 27.76 -25.02
CA ILE A 283 -23.38 28.52 -23.95
C ILE A 283 -24.91 28.56 -24.15
N GLN A 284 -25.36 28.88 -25.37
CA GLN A 284 -26.79 28.97 -25.68
C GLN A 284 -27.51 27.62 -25.51
N LYS A 285 -26.84 26.51 -25.85
CA LYS A 285 -27.38 25.16 -25.70
C LYS A 285 -27.40 24.72 -24.24
N GLU A 286 -26.34 25.01 -23.49
CA GLU A 286 -26.26 24.75 -22.05
C GLU A 286 -27.33 25.51 -21.27
N ASP A 287 -27.58 26.78 -21.62
CA ASP A 287 -28.63 27.59 -21.01
C ASP A 287 -30.03 27.04 -21.30
N LYS A 288 -30.26 26.56 -22.53
CA LYS A 288 -31.53 25.91 -22.90
C LYS A 288 -31.72 24.61 -22.13
N LEU A 289 -30.68 23.78 -22.05
CA LEU A 289 -30.68 22.52 -21.31
C LEU A 289 -30.93 22.76 -19.82
N THR A 290 -30.22 23.72 -19.22
CA THR A 290 -30.37 24.07 -17.80
C THR A 290 -31.78 24.55 -17.49
N ARG A 291 -32.37 25.39 -18.35
CA ARG A 291 -33.77 25.82 -18.22
C ARG A 291 -34.75 24.65 -18.32
N TYR A 292 -34.49 23.71 -19.21
CA TYR A 292 -35.32 22.51 -19.37
C TYR A 292 -35.24 21.59 -18.14
N LEU A 293 -34.02 21.31 -17.64
CA LEU A 293 -33.80 20.51 -16.42
C LEU A 293 -34.46 21.15 -15.18
N LEU A 294 -34.39 22.49 -15.06
CA LEU A 294 -35.07 23.22 -13.99
C LEU A 294 -36.60 23.07 -14.04
N LYS A 295 -37.18 23.06 -15.26
CA LYS A 295 -38.62 22.85 -15.44
C LYS A 295 -39.03 21.45 -15.01
N LEU A 296 -38.31 20.42 -15.46
CA LEU A 296 -38.59 19.02 -15.09
C LEU A 296 -38.49 18.79 -13.59
N HIS A 297 -37.52 19.42 -12.92
CA HIS A 297 -37.38 19.35 -11.47
C HIS A 297 -38.56 20.02 -10.74
N LYS A 298 -38.98 21.20 -11.18
CA LYS A 298 -40.15 21.91 -10.61
C LYS A 298 -41.46 21.14 -10.79
N GLU A 299 -41.58 20.38 -11.87
CA GLU A 299 -42.74 19.51 -12.15
C GLU A 299 -42.67 18.17 -11.40
N GLY A 300 -41.61 17.90 -10.63
CA GLY A 300 -41.45 16.67 -9.85
C GLY A 300 -41.11 15.43 -10.67
N LEU A 301 -40.73 15.60 -11.94
CA LEU A 301 -40.43 14.50 -12.87
C LEU A 301 -39.01 13.93 -12.69
N ILE A 302 -38.11 14.68 -12.05
CA ILE A 302 -36.74 14.26 -11.71
C ILE A 302 -36.41 14.65 -10.27
N SER A 303 -35.62 13.84 -9.59
CA SER A 303 -35.20 14.13 -8.22
C SER A 303 -34.15 15.25 -8.16
N GLU A 304 -33.97 15.88 -7.00
CA GLU A 304 -32.92 16.89 -6.78
C GLU A 304 -31.52 16.31 -7.04
N SER A 305 -31.29 15.03 -6.75
CA SER A 305 -30.03 14.34 -7.08
C SER A 305 -29.82 14.21 -8.59
N ASP A 306 -30.86 13.83 -9.34
CA ASP A 306 -30.78 13.67 -10.79
C ASP A 306 -30.60 15.02 -11.48
N TYR A 307 -31.30 16.05 -10.99
CA TYR A 307 -31.14 17.43 -11.43
C TYR A 307 -29.69 17.92 -11.26
N LYS A 308 -29.08 17.70 -10.08
CA LYS A 308 -27.69 18.08 -9.82
C LYS A 308 -26.68 17.31 -10.66
N ALA A 309 -26.93 16.02 -10.91
CA ALA A 309 -26.03 15.19 -11.71
C ALA A 309 -26.09 15.51 -13.21
N ALA A 310 -27.27 15.86 -13.74
CA ALA A 310 -27.47 16.15 -15.15
C ALA A 310 -27.15 17.61 -15.54
N ARG A 311 -27.05 18.52 -14.56
CA ARG A 311 -26.76 19.92 -14.82
C ARG A 311 -25.30 20.09 -15.31
N PRO A 312 -25.08 20.74 -16.47
CA PRO A 312 -23.73 21.10 -16.91
C PRO A 312 -23.05 21.99 -15.87
N TYR A 313 -21.79 21.68 -15.53
CA TYR A 313 -20.94 22.63 -14.82
C TYR A 313 -20.61 23.74 -15.81
N LEU A 314 -21.18 24.93 -15.61
CA LEU A 314 -20.77 26.14 -16.33
C LEU A 314 -19.25 26.26 -16.19
N MET A 315 -18.53 26.32 -17.32
CA MET A 315 -17.09 26.61 -17.35
C MET A 315 -16.80 28.01 -16.83
#